data_AF-A0A966Q016-F1
#
_entry.id   AF-A0A966Q016-F1
#
_cell.length_a   1.000
_cell.length_b   1.000
_cell.length_c   1.000
_cell.angle_alpha   90.00
_cell.angle_beta   90.00
_cell.angle_gamma   90.00
#
_symmetry.space_group_name_H-M   'P 1'
#
loop_
_entity.id
_entity.type
_entity.pdbx_description
1 polymer ?
#
loop_
_entity_poly.entity_id
_entity_poly.type
_entity_poly.pdbx_seq_one_letter_code
_entity_poly.pdbx_strand_id
1 'polypeptide(L)'
;MKKILVPLLILLLIALSGTAFYLYKKANSLSASNPSTSNDSDKILASVRSLILLPEGEVPTIATVTDLEKLKDQPFFKKAKVGDKVIMYPKAKKAYLYDSENNKILEVAPIALDTQINTQTSPVTNTPVAPAKK
;
A
#
# COMPACT_ATOMS: atom_id res chain seq x y z
N MET A 1 14.87 44.34 -19.16
CA MET A 1 14.08 43.48 -18.25
C MET A 1 14.09 41.99 -18.65
N LYS A 2 14.04 41.63 -19.95
CA LYS A 2 14.04 40.21 -20.40
C LYS A 2 15.33 39.40 -20.14
N LYS A 3 16.48 40.07 -19.95
CA LYS A 3 17.79 39.41 -19.73
C LYS A 3 17.95 38.75 -18.35
N ILE A 4 17.15 39.17 -17.37
CA ILE A 4 17.16 38.63 -15.98
C ILE A 4 16.11 37.53 -15.82
N LEU A 5 15.13 37.46 -16.74
CA LEU A 5 14.06 36.47 -16.71
C LEU A 5 14.57 35.05 -16.97
N VAL A 6 15.55 34.91 -17.87
CA VAL A 6 16.15 33.61 -18.25
C VAL A 6 16.91 32.96 -17.08
N PRO A 7 17.84 33.62 -16.38
CA PRO A 7 18.51 33.00 -15.24
C PRO A 7 17.56 32.70 -14.07
N LEU A 8 16.52 33.52 -13.87
CA LEU A 8 15.50 33.26 -12.85
C LEU A 8 14.67 32.00 -13.15
N LEU A 9 14.31 31.80 -14.43
CA LEU A 9 13.57 30.62 -14.87
C LEU A 9 14.40 29.34 -14.73
N ILE A 10 15.70 29.41 -15.01
CA ILE A 10 16.64 28.29 -14.84
C ILE A 10 16.78 27.93 -13.36
N LEU A 11 16.92 28.93 -12.48
CA LEU A 11 16.98 28.72 -11.03
C LEU A 11 15.70 28.05 -10.50
N LEU A 12 14.54 28.47 -11.00
CA LEU A 12 13.25 27.87 -10.66
C LEU A 12 13.14 26.41 -11.14
N LEU A 13 13.62 26.10 -12.35
CA LEU A 13 13.64 24.73 -12.87
C LEU A 13 14.55 23.81 -12.04
N ILE A 14 15.70 24.30 -11.58
CA ILE A 14 16.63 23.54 -10.74
C ILE A 14 16.01 23.28 -9.36
N ALA A 15 15.34 24.28 -8.77
CA ALA A 15 14.63 24.12 -7.50
C ALA A 15 13.46 23.12 -7.61
N LEU A 16 12.69 23.18 -8.70
CA LEU A 16 11.60 22.23 -8.97
C LEU A 16 12.12 20.80 -9.21
N SER A 17 13.21 20.65 -9.96
CA SER A 17 13.83 19.35 -10.24
C SER A 17 14.42 18.71 -8.98
N GLY A 18 15.07 19.50 -8.12
CA GLY A 18 15.57 19.04 -6.83
C GLY A 18 14.44 18.60 -5.89
N THR A 19 13.34 19.35 -5.86
CA THR A 19 12.16 19.01 -5.06
C THR A 19 11.46 17.76 -5.59
N ALA A 20 11.32 17.62 -6.91
CA ALA A 20 10.75 16.43 -7.54
C ALA A 20 11.62 15.19 -7.28
N PHE A 21 12.94 15.31 -7.39
CA PHE A 21 13.87 14.22 -7.08
C PHE A 21 13.82 13.83 -5.60
N TYR A 22 13.74 14.81 -4.70
CA TYR A 22 13.59 14.57 -3.26
C TYR A 22 12.26 13.88 -2.93
N LEU A 23 11.15 14.31 -3.53
CA LEU A 23 9.83 13.70 -3.36
C LEU A 23 9.75 12.31 -3.99
N TYR A 24 10.40 12.08 -5.14
CA TYR A 24 10.47 10.75 -5.77
C TYR A 24 11.27 9.77 -4.90
N LYS A 25 12.43 10.20 -4.37
CA LYS A 25 13.22 9.40 -3.42
C LYS A 25 12.43 9.12 -2.15
N LYS A 26 11.68 10.10 -1.63
CA LYS A 26 10.86 9.96 -0.43
C LYS A 26 9.63 9.07 -0.65
N ALA A 27 8.97 9.14 -1.81
CA ALA A 27 7.85 8.27 -2.16
C ALA A 27 8.30 6.81 -2.35
N ASN A 28 9.48 6.61 -2.94
CA ASN A 28 10.08 5.29 -3.06
C ASN A 28 10.60 4.75 -1.71
N SER A 29 10.99 5.61 -0.76
CA SER A 29 11.36 5.22 0.61
C SER A 29 10.20 5.20 1.62
N LEU A 30 9.03 5.73 1.27
CA LEU A 30 7.76 5.52 1.99
C LEU A 30 7.10 4.20 1.54
N SER A 31 7.43 3.74 0.33
CA SER A 31 7.10 2.40 -0.17
C SER A 31 8.11 1.34 0.25
N ALA A 32 9.26 1.75 0.80
CA ALA A 32 10.29 0.86 1.32
C ALA A 32 10.90 1.49 2.58
N SER A 33 10.40 1.09 3.76
CA SER A 33 11.04 1.17 5.10
C SER A 33 10.13 1.79 6.16
N ASN A 34 9.24 0.97 6.71
CA ASN A 34 9.16 0.85 8.17
C ASN A 34 10.30 -0.10 8.58
N PRO A 35 11.45 0.37 9.10
CA PRO A 35 12.60 -0.48 9.44
C PRO A 35 12.35 -1.42 10.64
N SER A 36 11.12 -1.47 11.15
CA SER A 36 10.70 -2.38 12.23
C SER A 36 9.95 -3.62 11.73
N THR A 37 9.55 -3.68 10.45
CA THR A 37 8.62 -4.70 9.91
C THR A 37 9.29 -5.86 9.16
N SER A 38 10.57 -5.76 8.82
CA SER A 38 11.28 -6.82 8.10
C SER A 38 11.36 -8.10 8.93
N ASN A 39 11.77 -7.98 10.19
CA ASN A 39 11.91 -9.11 11.10
C ASN A 39 10.58 -9.87 11.31
N ASP A 40 9.46 -9.14 11.44
CA ASP A 40 8.17 -9.78 11.71
C ASP A 40 7.56 -10.39 10.45
N SER A 41 7.71 -9.73 9.30
CA SER A 41 7.25 -10.24 8.01
C SER A 41 8.01 -11.51 7.62
N ASP A 42 9.33 -11.54 7.81
CA ASP A 42 10.16 -12.70 7.51
C ASP A 42 9.83 -13.89 8.42
N LYS A 43 9.55 -13.64 9.70
CA LYS A 43 9.09 -14.68 10.65
C LYS A 43 7.73 -15.24 10.29
N ILE A 44 6.77 -14.39 9.94
CA ILE A 44 5.44 -14.81 9.47
C ILE A 44 5.60 -15.68 8.23
N LEU A 45 6.41 -15.23 7.28
CA LEU A 45 6.59 -15.95 6.02
C LEU A 45 7.31 -17.29 6.22
N ALA A 46 8.29 -17.36 7.12
CA ALA A 46 8.94 -18.61 7.51
C ALA A 46 7.93 -19.60 8.14
N SER A 47 7.05 -19.10 9.01
CA SER A 47 5.99 -19.92 9.63
C SER A 47 5.04 -20.46 8.57
N VAL A 48 4.58 -19.60 7.66
CA VAL A 48 3.67 -19.99 6.58
C VAL A 48 4.32 -20.99 5.61
N ARG A 49 5.60 -20.82 5.27
CA ARG A 49 6.36 -21.77 4.43
C ARG A 49 6.43 -23.18 5.02
N SER A 50 6.34 -23.30 6.35
CA SER A 50 6.29 -24.61 7.02
C SER A 50 4.92 -25.29 6.91
N LEU A 51 3.87 -24.52 6.64
CA LEU A 51 2.49 -25.00 6.55
C LEU A 51 2.05 -25.26 5.11
N ILE A 52 2.57 -24.50 4.15
CA ILE A 52 2.16 -24.57 2.75
C ILE A 52 3.27 -24.11 1.81
N LEU A 53 3.30 -24.69 0.61
CA LEU A 53 4.18 -24.22 -0.45
C LEU A 53 3.73 -22.84 -0.95
N LEU A 54 4.63 -21.87 -0.81
CA LEU A 54 4.40 -20.50 -1.25
C LEU A 54 5.00 -20.23 -2.65
N PRO A 55 4.43 -19.28 -3.41
CA PRO A 55 5.02 -18.86 -4.67
C PRO A 55 6.42 -18.25 -4.49
N GLU A 56 7.28 -18.45 -5.49
CA GLU A 56 8.64 -17.95 -5.54
C GLU A 56 8.81 -16.89 -6.64
N GLY A 57 9.90 -16.12 -6.61
CA GLY A 57 10.18 -15.09 -7.63
C GLY A 57 9.41 -13.77 -7.46
N GLU A 58 8.76 -13.57 -6.31
CA GLU A 58 8.14 -12.31 -5.92
C GLU A 58 8.15 -12.09 -4.40
N VAL A 59 8.00 -10.83 -4.00
CA VAL A 59 7.85 -10.43 -2.60
C VAL A 59 6.35 -10.27 -2.32
N PRO A 60 5.78 -11.03 -1.37
CA PRO A 60 4.36 -10.90 -1.05
C PRO A 60 4.06 -9.60 -0.31
N THR A 61 2.81 -9.16 -0.39
CA THR A 61 2.28 -8.08 0.46
C THR A 61 1.56 -8.69 1.64
N ILE A 62 1.92 -8.28 2.86
CA ILE A 62 1.29 -8.75 4.09
C ILE A 62 0.43 -7.62 4.67
N ALA A 63 -0.86 -7.88 4.84
CA ALA A 63 -1.81 -6.98 5.47
C ALA A 63 -2.39 -7.62 6.74
N THR A 64 -2.88 -6.81 7.68
CA THR A 64 -3.58 -7.28 8.88
C THR A 64 -5.06 -7.00 8.75
N VAL A 65 -5.90 -7.97 9.13
CA VAL A 65 -7.35 -7.79 9.24
C VAL A 65 -7.64 -6.87 10.43
N THR A 66 -8.15 -5.67 10.16
CA THR A 66 -8.47 -4.68 11.21
C THR A 66 -9.96 -4.51 11.43
N ASP A 67 -10.79 -4.83 10.43
CA ASP A 67 -12.22 -4.55 10.43
C ASP A 67 -12.97 -5.66 9.65
N LEU A 68 -13.63 -6.57 10.37
CA LEU A 68 -14.37 -7.68 9.77
C LEU A 68 -15.69 -7.25 9.14
N GLU A 69 -16.31 -6.15 9.61
CA GLU A 69 -17.59 -5.69 9.08
C GLU A 69 -17.49 -5.30 7.61
N LYS A 70 -16.34 -4.76 7.20
CA LYS A 70 -16.04 -4.43 5.80
C LYS A 70 -15.73 -5.64 4.92
N LEU A 71 -15.48 -6.79 5.53
CA LEU A 71 -15.00 -8.01 4.85
C LEU A 71 -16.00 -9.17 4.91
N LYS A 72 -17.13 -9.00 5.62
CA LYS A 72 -18.13 -10.06 5.85
C LYS A 72 -18.76 -10.65 4.58
N ASP A 73 -18.85 -9.84 3.52
CA ASP A 73 -19.45 -10.27 2.25
C ASP A 73 -18.48 -11.11 1.40
N GLN A 74 -17.21 -11.18 1.80
CA GLN A 74 -16.17 -11.90 1.09
C GLN A 74 -15.98 -13.30 1.69
N PRO A 75 -16.23 -14.38 0.94
CA PRO A 75 -16.09 -15.76 1.44
C PRO A 75 -14.71 -16.07 2.03
N PHE A 76 -13.66 -15.43 1.50
CA PHE A 76 -12.27 -15.57 1.97
C PHE A 76 -12.10 -15.23 3.45
N PHE A 77 -12.90 -14.31 3.98
CA PHE A 77 -12.79 -13.83 5.36
C PHE A 77 -13.80 -14.48 6.32
N LYS A 78 -14.57 -15.50 5.89
CA LYS A 78 -15.60 -16.15 6.74
C LYS A 78 -15.08 -16.69 8.07
N LYS A 79 -13.80 -17.09 8.12
CA LYS A 79 -13.15 -17.64 9.32
C LYS A 79 -12.15 -16.66 9.95
N ALA A 80 -12.04 -15.44 9.41
CA ALA A 80 -11.07 -14.46 9.86
C ALA A 80 -11.46 -13.86 11.21
N LYS A 81 -10.45 -13.51 12.01
CA LYS A 81 -10.57 -12.63 13.18
C LYS A 81 -9.72 -11.37 12.99
N VAL A 82 -10.01 -10.34 13.78
CA VAL A 82 -9.16 -9.15 13.85
C VAL A 82 -7.77 -9.57 14.32
N GLY A 83 -6.74 -9.11 13.61
CA GLY A 83 -5.34 -9.49 13.86
C GLY A 83 -4.78 -10.55 12.91
N ASP A 84 -5.63 -11.28 12.19
CA ASP A 84 -5.18 -12.24 11.17
C ASP A 84 -4.40 -11.55 10.05
N LYS A 85 -3.51 -12.32 9.41
CA LYS A 85 -2.62 -11.84 8.35
C LYS A 85 -3.11 -12.32 7.00
N VAL A 86 -3.20 -11.39 6.05
CA VAL A 86 -3.47 -11.68 4.64
C VAL A 86 -2.17 -11.55 3.88
N ILE A 87 -1.74 -12.63 3.24
CA ILE A 87 -0.49 -12.68 2.47
C ILE A 87 -0.88 -12.79 1.00
N MET A 88 -0.55 -11.76 0.22
CA MET A 88 -0.94 -11.65 -1.18
C MET A 88 0.28 -11.79 -2.09
N TYR A 89 0.13 -12.60 -3.12
CA TYR A 89 1.08 -12.85 -4.20
C TYR A 89 0.48 -12.36 -5.52
N PRO A 90 0.73 -11.11 -5.93
CA PRO A 90 0.10 -10.52 -7.12
C PRO A 90 0.48 -11.21 -8.42
N LYS A 91 1.74 -11.66 -8.60
CA LYS A 91 2.15 -12.34 -9.84
C LYS A 91 1.57 -13.75 -9.91
N ALA A 92 1.59 -14.49 -8.80
CA ALA A 92 0.99 -15.83 -8.73
C ALA A 92 -0.55 -15.81 -8.62
N LYS A 93 -1.15 -14.63 -8.40
CA LYS A 93 -2.59 -14.42 -8.19
C LYS A 93 -3.16 -15.28 -7.06
N LYS A 94 -2.47 -15.33 -5.92
CA LYS A 94 -2.90 -16.11 -4.74
C LYS A 94 -2.90 -15.25 -3.47
N ALA A 95 -3.92 -15.44 -2.65
CA ALA A 95 -4.01 -14.88 -1.30
C ALA A 95 -4.13 -16.01 -0.27
N TYR A 96 -3.48 -15.81 0.88
CA TYR A 96 -3.49 -16.73 2.01
C TYR A 96 -3.95 -15.97 3.25
N LEU A 97 -4.96 -16.50 3.94
CA LEU A 97 -5.40 -16.01 5.25
C LEU A 97 -4.72 -16.83 6.32
N TYR A 98 -3.94 -16.18 7.17
CA TYR A 98 -3.08 -16.80 8.18
C TYR A 98 -3.41 -16.29 9.59
N ASP A 99 -3.68 -17.21 10.48
CA ASP A 99 -3.79 -16.97 11.92
C ASP A 99 -2.41 -17.12 12.56
N SER A 100 -1.81 -16.01 12.96
CA SER A 100 -0.49 -15.98 13.58
C SER A 100 -0.46 -16.52 15.01
N GLU A 101 -1.60 -16.53 15.71
CA GLU A 101 -1.67 -17.02 17.09
C GLU A 101 -1.71 -18.55 17.12
N ASN A 102 -2.47 -19.16 16.21
CA ASN A 102 -2.62 -20.60 16.13
C ASN A 102 -1.69 -21.26 15.08
N ASN A 103 -0.84 -20.47 14.43
CA ASN A 103 0.05 -20.90 13.35
C ASN A 103 -0.69 -21.75 12.30
N LYS A 104 -1.76 -21.21 11.72
CA LYS A 104 -2.65 -21.94 10.81
C LYS A 104 -3.06 -21.14 9.60
N ILE A 105 -3.09 -21.79 8.43
CA ILE A 105 -3.74 -21.23 7.23
C ILE A 105 -5.24 -21.50 7.32
N LEU A 106 -6.01 -20.42 7.35
CA LEU A 106 -7.47 -20.46 7.47
C LEU A 106 -8.14 -20.61 6.10
N GLU A 107 -7.59 -19.97 5.07
CA GLU A 107 -8.14 -19.97 3.72
C GLU A 107 -7.09 -19.64 2.66
N VAL A 108 -7.27 -20.17 1.45
CA VAL A 108 -6.45 -19.87 0.27
C VAL A 108 -7.37 -19.60 -0.93
N ALA A 109 -7.21 -18.44 -1.56
CA ALA A 109 -8.05 -18.05 -2.68
C ALA A 109 -7.24 -17.44 -3.84
N PRO A 110 -7.74 -17.54 -5.08
CA PRO A 110 -7.20 -16.76 -6.18
C PRO A 110 -7.48 -15.26 -5.96
N ILE A 111 -6.54 -14.42 -6.38
CA ILE A 111 -6.74 -12.97 -6.41
C ILE A 111 -7.32 -12.60 -7.77
N ALA A 112 -8.56 -12.11 -7.77
CA ALA A 112 -9.06 -11.29 -8.86
C ALA A 112 -8.54 -9.87 -8.61
N LEU A 113 -7.61 -9.41 -9.47
CA LEU A 113 -7.22 -8.00 -9.48
C LEU A 113 -8.35 -7.24 -10.15
N ASP A 114 -9.41 -6.94 -9.40
CA ASP A 114 -10.38 -5.94 -9.81
C ASP A 114 -9.65 -4.60 -9.68
N THR A 115 -9.22 -4.04 -10.82
CA THR A 115 -8.64 -2.70 -10.88
C THR A 115 -9.73 -1.65 -10.63
N GLN A 116 -10.41 -1.71 -9.48
CA GLN A 116 -11.14 -0.58 -8.94
C GLN A 116 -10.11 0.25 -8.18
N ILE A 117 -9.57 1.23 -8.90
CA ILE A 117 -8.87 2.37 -8.34
C ILE A 117 -9.90 3.08 -7.46
N ASN A 118 -10.03 2.68 -6.19
CA ASN A 118 -10.69 3.50 -5.20
C ASN A 118 -9.77 4.71 -4.96
N THR A 119 -9.91 5.71 -5.81
CA THR A 119 -9.72 7.10 -5.41
C THR A 119 -10.63 7.33 -4.20
N GLN A 120 -10.11 7.08 -3.01
CA GLN A 120 -10.68 7.63 -1.80
C GLN A 120 -10.36 9.13 -1.81
N THR A 121 -11.19 9.86 -2.55
CA THR A 121 -11.45 11.27 -2.35
C THR A 121 -12.00 11.41 -0.93
N SER A 122 -11.11 11.72 0.02
CA SER A 122 -11.53 12.41 1.24
C SER A 122 -12.13 13.76 0.82
N PRO A 123 -13.31 14.14 1.32
CA PRO A 123 -13.93 15.41 1.00
C PRO A 123 -13.16 16.52 1.72
N VAL A 124 -12.43 17.35 0.97
CA VAL A 124 -12.14 18.70 1.47
C VAL A 124 -13.25 19.59 0.93
N THR A 125 -14.19 19.86 1.82
CA THR A 125 -15.14 20.98 1.74
C THR A 125 -14.38 22.26 1.38
N ASN A 126 -14.38 22.61 0.11
CA ASN A 126 -14.12 24.00 -0.30
C ASN A 126 -15.48 24.66 -0.49
N THR A 127 -15.96 25.23 0.62
CA THR A 127 -16.94 26.30 0.64
C THR A 127 -16.59 27.32 -0.46
N PRO A 128 -17.52 27.67 -1.37
CA PRO A 128 -17.28 28.73 -2.33
C PRO A 128 -17.25 30.06 -1.57
N VAL A 129 -16.06 30.63 -1.38
CA VAL A 129 -15.97 32.06 -1.07
C VAL A 129 -16.07 32.81 -2.39
N ALA A 130 -17.18 33.52 -2.52
CA ALA A 130 -17.59 34.34 -3.64
C ALA A 130 -16.54 35.38 -4.09
N PRO A 131 -16.58 35.82 -5.36
CA PRO A 131 -15.67 36.83 -5.88
C PRO A 131 -16.05 38.22 -5.33
N ALA A 132 -15.15 38.84 -4.56
CA ALA A 132 -15.27 40.25 -4.22
C ALA A 132 -14.65 41.12 -5.34
N LYS A 133 -15.53 41.81 -6.07
CA LYS A 133 -15.20 42.94 -6.95
C LYS A 133 -14.51 44.06 -6.16
N LYS A 134 -13.41 44.62 -6.69
CA LYS A 134 -13.39 46.01 -7.19
C LYS A 134 -12.16 46.27 -8.04
#